data_AF-A0A380EFA2-F1
#
_entry.id   AF-A0A380EFA2-F1
#
_cell.length_a   1.000
_cell.length_b   1.000
_cell.length_c   1.000
_cell.angle_alpha   90.00
_cell.angle_beta   90.00
_cell.angle_gamma   90.00
#
_symmetry.space_group_name_H-M   'P 1'
#
loop_
_entity.id
_entity.type
_entity.pdbx_description
1 polymer ?
#
loop_
_entity_poly.entity_id
_entity_poly.type
_entity_poly.pdbx_seq_one_letter_code
_entity_poly.pdbx_strand_id
1 'polypeptide(L)'
;MEDVTNEEVFEMIDSRTGVLNANDWKSQLRRSATTQALKKTTTNAEIILCNDESLKGLVQYDAFEKVTKLKRLPYWRSKGDTNYYWADIDTTHVISHIDKLYNVQFSRDLIDTVIEKEAYQNRFHPIKSMIESKSWDGIKRIETLFIDYLGAEDNHYNREVTKKWMMGAVARIYQPGIKYDSMIILYGGQGVGKSTAVSKLGGHWYNQSIKTFKGDEVYKKLQGSWICEIEELSAFQKSTIEDIKGFISAIVDIYRASYGKRTERHPRQCVFVGTTNNYEFLKDQTGNRRFFPYYDR
;
A
#
# COMPACT_ATOMS: atom_id res chain seq x y z
N MET A 1 -47.56 -8.15 15.38
CA MET A 1 -46.61 -7.78 14.33
C MET A 1 -45.27 -8.24 14.85
N GLU A 2 -44.88 -9.47 14.48
CA GLU A 2 -43.59 -10.03 14.87
C GLU A 2 -42.51 -9.44 13.96
N ASP A 3 -41.46 -8.92 14.58
CA ASP A 3 -40.31 -8.33 13.91
C ASP A 3 -39.49 -9.43 13.24
N VAL A 4 -39.45 -9.39 11.91
CA VAL A 4 -38.62 -10.27 11.08
C VAL A 4 -37.15 -9.91 11.35
N THR A 5 -36.38 -10.90 11.78
CA THR A 5 -34.96 -10.72 12.10
C THR A 5 -34.10 -10.67 10.83
N ASN A 6 -32.94 -10.02 10.89
CA ASN A 6 -32.04 -9.89 9.72
C ASN A 6 -31.59 -11.25 9.15
N GLU A 7 -31.53 -12.31 9.96
CA GLU A 7 -31.19 -13.67 9.51
C GLU A 7 -32.31 -14.28 8.64
N GLU A 8 -33.58 -14.05 8.99
CA GLU A 8 -34.73 -14.51 8.19
C GLU A 8 -34.83 -13.76 6.85
N VAL A 9 -34.38 -12.50 6.80
CA VAL A 9 -34.26 -11.74 5.54
C VAL A 9 -33.16 -12.33 4.65
N PHE A 10 -32.06 -12.81 5.22
CA PHE A 10 -30.97 -13.46 4.47
C PHE A 10 -31.39 -14.84 3.94
N GLU A 11 -32.08 -15.66 4.74
CA GLU A 11 -32.60 -16.96 4.28
C GLU A 11 -33.68 -16.82 3.20
N MET A 12 -34.55 -15.80 3.29
CA MET A 12 -35.55 -15.52 2.25
C MET A 12 -34.97 -15.02 0.92
N ILE A 13 -33.76 -14.42 0.94
CA ILE A 13 -33.03 -14.06 -0.29
C ILE A 13 -32.41 -15.31 -0.91
N ASP A 14 -31.91 -16.24 -0.10
CA ASP A 14 -31.25 -17.48 -0.56
C ASP A 14 -32.25 -18.53 -1.07
N SER A 15 -33.51 -18.49 -0.62
CA SER A 15 -34.55 -19.44 -1.03
C SER A 15 -35.25 -19.10 -2.36
N ARG A 16 -34.99 -17.92 -2.95
CA ARG A 16 -35.50 -17.53 -4.29
C ARG A 16 -34.50 -17.76 -5.42
N THR A 17 -33.27 -18.14 -5.10
CA THR A 17 -32.31 -18.68 -6.06
C THR A 17 -32.63 -20.15 -6.32
N GLY A 18 -33.69 -20.35 -7.12
CA GLY A 18 -34.02 -21.64 -7.69
C GLY A 18 -32.79 -22.29 -8.33
N VAL A 19 -32.66 -23.59 -8.08
CA VAL A 19 -31.64 -24.51 -8.58
C VAL A 19 -31.31 -24.23 -10.05
N LEU A 20 -30.30 -23.39 -10.27
CA LEU A 20 -29.62 -23.23 -11.55
C LEU A 20 -28.25 -23.88 -11.37
N ASN A 21 -27.99 -24.91 -12.16
CA ASN A 21 -26.69 -25.58 -12.21
C ASN A 21 -25.55 -24.56 -12.16
N ALA A 22 -24.62 -24.72 -11.22
CA ALA A 22 -23.41 -23.92 -11.09
C ALA A 22 -22.45 -24.01 -12.31
N ASN A 23 -22.86 -24.68 -13.40
CA ASN A 23 -22.03 -25.05 -14.55
C ASN A 23 -22.32 -24.28 -15.85
N ASP A 24 -23.17 -23.25 -15.86
CA ASP A 24 -23.21 -22.36 -17.02
C ASP A 24 -23.45 -20.89 -16.65
N TRP A 25 -22.42 -20.23 -16.12
CA TRP A 25 -22.43 -18.78 -15.89
C TRP A 25 -22.76 -17.98 -17.15
N LYS A 26 -22.54 -18.53 -18.36
CA LYS A 26 -22.86 -17.85 -19.62
C LYS A 26 -24.37 -17.69 -19.80
N SER A 27 -25.19 -18.53 -19.17
CA SER A 27 -26.65 -18.39 -19.15
C SER A 27 -27.11 -17.11 -18.44
N GLN A 28 -26.29 -16.55 -17.55
CA GLN A 28 -26.58 -15.31 -16.81
C GLN A 28 -26.29 -14.06 -17.65
N LEU A 29 -25.63 -14.20 -18.80
CA LEU A 29 -25.29 -13.08 -19.67
C LEU A 29 -26.53 -12.49 -20.33
N ARG A 30 -26.73 -11.19 -20.13
CA ARG A 30 -27.87 -10.44 -20.66
C ARG A 30 -27.73 -10.24 -22.17
N ARG A 31 -28.76 -10.63 -22.92
CA ARG A 31 -28.83 -10.51 -24.38
C ARG A 31 -29.89 -9.51 -24.83
N SER A 32 -29.70 -8.98 -26.04
CA SER A 32 -30.71 -8.21 -26.76
C SER A 32 -31.89 -9.12 -27.12
N ALA A 33 -33.12 -8.68 -26.85
CA ALA A 33 -34.31 -9.46 -27.19
C ALA A 33 -34.46 -9.67 -28.71
N THR A 34 -34.06 -8.66 -29.50
CA THR A 34 -34.18 -8.68 -30.97
C THR A 34 -33.02 -9.40 -31.64
N THR A 35 -31.78 -9.06 -31.28
CA THR A 35 -30.59 -9.52 -32.01
C THR A 35 -29.88 -10.70 -31.34
N GLN A 36 -30.29 -11.09 -30.12
CA GLN A 36 -29.63 -12.10 -29.28
C GLN A 36 -28.14 -11.82 -28.95
N ALA A 37 -27.60 -10.68 -29.39
CA ALA A 37 -26.26 -10.22 -29.08
C ALA A 37 -26.12 -9.87 -27.60
N LEU A 38 -24.92 -10.04 -27.04
CA LEU A 38 -24.63 -9.67 -25.66
C LEU A 38 -24.78 -8.16 -25.47
N LYS A 39 -25.47 -7.76 -24.40
CA LYS A 39 -25.59 -6.35 -24.03
C LYS A 39 -24.26 -5.84 -23.47
N LYS A 40 -23.86 -4.65 -23.90
CA LYS A 40 -22.67 -3.92 -23.42
C LYS A 40 -22.94 -3.28 -22.05
N THR A 41 -23.09 -4.10 -21.02
CA THR A 41 -23.40 -3.67 -19.65
C THR A 41 -22.30 -4.06 -18.67
N THR A 42 -22.14 -3.27 -17.62
CA THR A 42 -21.20 -3.55 -16.51
C THR A 42 -21.41 -4.96 -15.95
N THR A 43 -22.68 -5.38 -15.76
CA THR A 43 -23.00 -6.72 -15.27
C THR A 43 -22.44 -7.84 -16.15
N ASN A 44 -22.56 -7.74 -17.47
CA ASN A 44 -22.01 -8.76 -18.37
C ASN A 44 -20.48 -8.77 -18.34
N ALA A 45 -19.86 -7.58 -18.28
CA ALA A 45 -18.40 -7.47 -18.18
C ALA A 45 -17.88 -8.07 -16.86
N GLU A 46 -18.56 -7.83 -15.73
CA GLU A 46 -18.26 -8.46 -14.43
C GLU A 46 -18.36 -9.98 -14.51
N ILE A 47 -19.50 -10.49 -15.02
CA ILE A 47 -19.70 -11.94 -15.17
C ILE A 47 -18.57 -12.57 -16.01
N ILE A 48 -18.19 -11.96 -17.13
CA ILE A 48 -17.09 -12.45 -17.98
C ILE A 48 -15.76 -12.38 -17.22
N LEU A 49 -15.41 -11.24 -16.60
CA LEU A 49 -14.13 -11.06 -15.93
C LEU A 49 -13.94 -12.05 -14.76
N CYS A 50 -15.00 -12.32 -13.98
CA CYS A 50 -14.93 -13.20 -12.82
C CYS A 50 -14.92 -14.70 -13.16
N ASN A 51 -15.39 -15.09 -14.35
CA ASN A 51 -15.58 -16.51 -14.70
C ASN A 51 -14.73 -17.01 -15.88
N ASP A 52 -14.25 -16.12 -16.75
CA ASP A 52 -13.36 -16.53 -17.85
C ASP A 52 -12.03 -17.07 -17.30
N GLU A 53 -11.59 -18.25 -17.74
CA GLU A 53 -10.38 -18.91 -17.23
C GLU A 53 -9.11 -18.07 -17.39
N SER A 54 -9.02 -17.25 -18.44
CA SER A 54 -7.86 -16.40 -18.69
C SER A 54 -7.89 -15.13 -17.84
N LEU A 55 -9.08 -14.65 -17.45
CA LEU A 55 -9.27 -13.36 -16.77
C LEU A 55 -9.58 -13.47 -15.28
N LYS A 56 -10.18 -14.58 -14.82
CA LYS A 56 -10.59 -14.75 -13.43
C LYS A 56 -9.41 -14.63 -12.48
N GLY A 57 -9.60 -13.88 -11.41
CA GLY A 57 -8.57 -13.63 -10.40
C GLY A 57 -7.29 -13.00 -10.95
N LEU A 58 -7.38 -12.20 -12.02
CA LEU A 58 -6.21 -11.56 -12.63
C LEU A 58 -5.71 -10.35 -11.82
N VAL A 59 -6.60 -9.63 -11.15
CA VAL A 59 -6.31 -8.35 -10.49
C VAL A 59 -6.53 -8.40 -8.99
N GLN A 60 -5.86 -7.51 -8.28
CA GLN A 60 -5.97 -7.29 -6.84
C GLN A 60 -5.67 -5.84 -6.50
N TYR A 61 -6.21 -5.35 -5.39
CA TYR A 61 -5.99 -3.97 -4.94
C TYR A 61 -4.95 -3.92 -3.83
N ASP A 62 -3.87 -3.19 -4.05
CA ASP A 62 -2.87 -2.91 -3.03
C ASP A 62 -3.40 -1.80 -2.11
N ALA A 63 -3.81 -2.17 -0.90
CA ALA A 63 -4.40 -1.23 0.06
C ALA A 63 -3.40 -0.22 0.64
N PHE A 64 -2.10 -0.45 0.48
CA PHE A 64 -1.05 0.43 1.00
C PHE A 64 -0.67 1.51 -0.02
N GLU A 65 -0.45 1.10 -1.28
CA GLU A 65 -0.18 2.02 -2.40
C GLU A 65 -1.47 2.64 -2.97
N LYS A 66 -2.63 2.02 -2.71
CA LYS A 66 -3.95 2.37 -3.27
C LYS A 66 -4.02 2.25 -4.80
N VAL A 67 -3.44 1.19 -5.36
CA VAL A 67 -3.37 0.95 -6.80
C VAL A 67 -3.81 -0.46 -7.15
N THR A 68 -4.32 -0.64 -8.37
CA THR A 68 -4.59 -1.97 -8.94
C THR A 68 -3.29 -2.63 -9.37
N LYS A 69 -3.11 -3.87 -8.94
CA LYS A 69 -1.99 -4.74 -9.30
C LYS A 69 -2.49 -6.04 -9.91
N LEU A 70 -1.62 -6.70 -10.65
CA LEU A 70 -1.78 -8.06 -11.10
C LEU A 70 -1.65 -9.00 -9.90
N LYS A 71 -2.56 -9.96 -9.79
CA LYS A 71 -2.49 -11.09 -8.85
C LYS A 71 -1.68 -12.25 -9.42
N ARG A 72 -1.68 -12.37 -10.75
CA ARG A 72 -0.87 -13.30 -11.53
C ARG A 72 -0.53 -12.68 -12.88
N LEU A 73 0.54 -13.14 -13.52
CA LEU A 73 0.88 -12.70 -14.87
C LEU A 73 -0.16 -13.24 -15.87
N PRO A 74 -0.77 -12.39 -16.72
CA PRO A 74 -1.61 -12.83 -17.83
C PRO A 74 -0.76 -13.37 -18.98
N TYR A 75 -1.38 -14.13 -19.88
CA TYR A 75 -0.67 -14.78 -20.99
C TYR A 75 -0.04 -13.80 -22.00
N TRP A 76 -0.47 -12.54 -22.03
CA TRP A 76 0.07 -11.49 -22.90
C TRP A 76 1.30 -10.79 -22.31
N ARG A 77 1.65 -11.07 -21.04
CA ARG A 77 2.89 -10.58 -20.42
C ARG A 77 3.98 -11.65 -20.49
N SER A 78 5.23 -11.21 -20.55
CA SER A 78 6.39 -12.11 -20.50
C SER A 78 6.45 -12.86 -19.18
N LYS A 79 6.82 -14.15 -19.20
CA LYS A 79 6.90 -14.98 -17.97
C LYS A 79 7.90 -14.46 -16.92
N GLY A 80 8.89 -13.66 -17.34
CA GLY A 80 9.86 -13.02 -16.46
C GLY A 80 9.53 -11.57 -16.07
N ASP A 81 8.33 -11.08 -16.38
CA ASP A 81 7.92 -9.73 -15.99
C ASP A 81 7.82 -9.63 -14.45
N THR A 82 8.52 -8.65 -13.89
CA THR A 82 8.53 -8.34 -12.46
C THR A 82 7.65 -7.14 -12.12
N ASN A 83 7.07 -6.48 -13.13
CA ASN A 83 6.16 -5.37 -12.96
C ASN A 83 4.72 -5.89 -12.84
N TYR A 84 4.25 -5.97 -11.59
CA TYR A 84 2.87 -6.37 -11.29
C TYR A 84 1.90 -5.18 -11.23
N TYR A 85 2.27 -3.99 -11.68
CA TYR A 85 1.31 -2.88 -11.80
C TYR A 85 0.38 -3.11 -12.99
N TRP A 86 -0.91 -2.87 -12.78
CA TRP A 86 -1.86 -2.83 -13.88
C TRP A 86 -1.56 -1.61 -14.77
N ALA A 87 -1.38 -1.82 -16.06
CA ALA A 87 -1.09 -0.77 -17.02
C ALA A 87 -2.19 -0.66 -18.09
N ASP A 88 -2.24 0.48 -18.78
CA ASP A 88 -3.25 0.75 -19.82
C ASP A 88 -3.31 -0.32 -20.92
N ILE A 89 -2.15 -0.93 -21.23
CA ILE A 89 -2.01 -2.01 -22.19
C ILE A 89 -2.74 -3.28 -21.74
N ASP A 90 -2.81 -3.55 -20.43
CA ASP A 90 -3.52 -4.72 -19.91
C ASP A 90 -5.03 -4.58 -20.13
N THR A 91 -5.60 -3.39 -19.90
CA THR A 91 -7.00 -3.10 -20.24
C THR A 91 -7.25 -3.30 -21.74
N THR A 92 -6.32 -2.89 -22.61
CA THR A 92 -6.42 -3.14 -24.06
C THR A 92 -6.51 -4.63 -24.37
N HIS A 93 -5.66 -5.44 -23.73
CA HIS A 93 -5.66 -6.89 -23.93
C HIS A 93 -6.94 -7.55 -23.39
N VAL A 94 -7.47 -7.10 -22.25
CA VAL A 94 -8.75 -7.59 -21.73
C VAL A 94 -9.88 -7.30 -22.72
N ILE A 95 -9.97 -6.07 -23.24
CA ILE A 95 -10.99 -5.70 -24.24
C ILE A 95 -10.87 -6.58 -25.48
N SER A 96 -9.65 -6.75 -26.02
CA SER A 96 -9.41 -7.57 -27.21
C SER A 96 -9.71 -9.05 -26.97
N HIS A 97 -9.39 -9.58 -25.79
CA HIS A 97 -9.68 -10.96 -25.40
C HIS A 97 -11.19 -11.20 -25.35
N ILE A 98 -11.93 -10.29 -24.70
CA ILE A 98 -13.38 -10.39 -24.57
C ILE A 98 -14.07 -10.29 -25.93
N ASP A 99 -13.65 -9.32 -26.77
CA ASP A 99 -14.19 -9.16 -28.11
C ASP A 99 -14.03 -10.44 -28.94
N LYS A 100 -12.83 -11.02 -28.94
CA LYS A 100 -12.50 -12.25 -29.69
C LYS A 100 -13.32 -13.47 -29.26
N LEU A 101 -13.57 -13.66 -27.96
CA LEU A 101 -14.21 -14.87 -27.44
C LEU A 101 -15.73 -14.75 -27.26
N TYR A 102 -16.22 -13.54 -26.99
CA TYR A 102 -17.62 -13.30 -26.63
C TYR A 102 -18.37 -12.46 -27.67
N ASN A 103 -17.69 -11.98 -28.72
CA ASN A 103 -18.24 -11.15 -29.79
C ASN A 103 -18.96 -9.91 -29.24
N VAL A 104 -18.35 -9.27 -28.24
CA VAL A 104 -18.84 -8.06 -27.61
C VAL A 104 -17.69 -7.12 -27.28
N GLN A 105 -17.79 -5.90 -27.81
CA GLN A 105 -16.81 -4.84 -27.57
C GLN A 105 -17.33 -3.86 -26.52
N PHE A 106 -16.80 -3.95 -25.31
CA PHE A 106 -17.03 -2.99 -24.23
C PHE A 106 -16.17 -1.72 -24.42
N SER A 107 -16.62 -0.59 -23.87
CA SER A 107 -15.78 0.61 -23.80
C SER A 107 -14.67 0.44 -22.78
N ARG A 108 -13.57 1.20 -22.95
CA ARG A 108 -12.46 1.23 -22.00
C ARG A 108 -12.92 1.60 -20.59
N ASP A 109 -13.63 2.72 -20.46
CA ASP A 109 -14.11 3.21 -19.16
C ASP A 109 -14.94 2.18 -18.40
N LEU A 110 -15.76 1.38 -19.11
CA LEU A 110 -16.56 0.32 -18.50
C LEU A 110 -15.66 -0.81 -17.99
N ILE A 111 -14.69 -1.24 -18.77
CA ILE A 111 -13.75 -2.30 -18.36
C ILE A 111 -12.85 -1.83 -17.22
N ASP A 112 -12.34 -0.61 -17.25
CA ASP A 112 -11.54 -0.05 -16.14
C ASP A 112 -12.37 0.01 -14.84
N THR A 113 -13.64 0.43 -14.92
CA THR A 113 -14.55 0.40 -13.76
C THR A 113 -14.74 -1.01 -13.19
N VAL A 114 -14.88 -2.02 -14.07
CA VAL A 114 -15.05 -3.43 -13.65
C VAL A 114 -13.76 -3.98 -13.05
N ILE A 115 -12.59 -3.65 -13.63
CA ILE A 115 -11.28 -4.03 -13.11
C ILE A 115 -11.04 -3.42 -11.73
N GLU A 116 -11.32 -2.13 -11.54
CA GLU A 116 -11.19 -1.46 -10.24
C GLU A 116 -12.07 -2.12 -9.19
N LYS A 117 -13.32 -2.45 -9.54
CA LYS A 117 -14.25 -3.16 -8.65
C LYS A 117 -13.73 -4.54 -8.26
N GLU A 118 -13.31 -5.36 -9.24
CA GLU A 118 -12.79 -6.70 -9.01
C GLU A 118 -11.50 -6.66 -8.17
N ALA A 119 -10.59 -5.73 -8.49
CA ALA A 119 -9.37 -5.53 -7.73
C ALA A 119 -9.68 -5.20 -6.27
N TYR A 120 -10.63 -4.29 -6.03
CA TYR A 120 -11.03 -3.88 -4.68
C TYR A 120 -11.65 -5.01 -3.86
N GLN A 121 -12.38 -5.93 -4.50
CA GLN A 121 -12.87 -7.15 -3.84
C GLN A 121 -11.72 -8.09 -3.44
N ASN A 122 -10.66 -8.11 -4.24
CA ASN A 122 -9.42 -8.87 -3.99
C ASN A 122 -8.33 -8.01 -3.30
N ARG A 123 -8.71 -7.12 -2.37
CA ARG A 123 -7.73 -6.24 -1.71
C ARG A 123 -6.79 -7.00 -0.77
N PHE A 124 -5.54 -6.55 -0.70
CA PHE A 124 -4.54 -7.05 0.24
C PHE A 124 -3.69 -5.89 0.76
N HIS A 125 -3.01 -6.09 1.89
CA HIS A 125 -2.02 -5.16 2.38
C HIS A 125 -0.62 -5.78 2.23
N PRO A 126 0.27 -5.24 1.38
CA PRO A 126 1.53 -5.90 1.04
C PRO A 126 2.47 -6.07 2.24
N ILE A 127 2.57 -5.06 3.10
CA ILE A 127 3.44 -5.12 4.29
C ILE A 127 2.90 -6.09 5.36
N LYS A 128 1.58 -6.09 5.64
CA LYS A 128 0.96 -7.11 6.52
C LYS A 128 1.21 -8.51 5.98
N SER A 129 0.98 -8.70 4.68
CA SER A 129 1.21 -9.98 4.01
C SER A 129 2.68 -10.42 4.15
N MET A 130 3.63 -9.49 4.03
CA MET A 130 5.06 -9.77 4.24
C MET A 130 5.35 -10.16 5.70
N ILE A 131 4.86 -9.40 6.68
CA ILE A 131 5.06 -9.67 8.11
C ILE A 131 4.46 -11.02 8.50
N GLU A 132 3.23 -11.30 8.05
CA GLU A 132 2.46 -12.51 8.39
C GLU A 132 2.92 -13.75 7.61
N SER A 133 3.70 -13.58 6.54
CA SER A 133 4.23 -14.70 5.75
C SER A 133 5.24 -15.58 6.50
N LYS A 134 5.73 -15.12 7.66
CA LYS A 134 6.74 -15.81 8.47
C LYS A 134 6.26 -15.93 9.91
N SER A 135 6.39 -17.13 10.47
CA SER A 135 6.26 -17.34 11.91
C SER A 135 7.48 -16.78 12.63
N TRP A 136 7.27 -16.14 13.78
CA TRP A 136 8.38 -15.67 14.61
C TRP A 136 9.15 -16.85 15.20
N ASP A 137 10.47 -16.79 15.13
CA ASP A 137 11.40 -17.85 15.54
C ASP A 137 11.86 -17.72 17.01
N GLY A 138 11.28 -16.78 17.77
CA GLY A 138 11.62 -16.56 19.19
C GLY A 138 12.86 -15.70 19.42
N ILE A 139 13.62 -15.34 18.38
CA ILE A 139 14.86 -14.56 18.53
C ILE A 139 14.55 -13.07 18.46
N LYS A 140 14.95 -12.33 19.50
CA LYS A 140 14.72 -10.89 19.64
C LYS A 140 15.75 -10.06 18.84
N ARG A 141 15.56 -9.94 17.52
CA ARG A 141 16.47 -9.21 16.63
C ARG A 141 16.25 -7.70 16.55
N ILE A 142 15.03 -7.25 16.87
CA ILE A 142 14.67 -5.84 16.70
C ILE A 142 15.53 -4.93 17.58
N GLU A 143 15.80 -5.34 18.82
CA GLU A 143 16.57 -4.53 19.78
C GLU A 143 18.04 -4.35 19.39
N THR A 144 18.61 -5.28 18.60
CA THR A 144 20.02 -5.25 18.19
C THR A 144 20.23 -4.85 16.73
N LEU A 145 19.17 -4.54 15.97
CA LEU A 145 19.25 -4.32 14.53
C LEU A 145 20.40 -3.38 14.12
N PHE A 146 20.49 -2.18 14.68
CA PHE A 146 21.53 -1.23 14.32
C PHE A 146 22.85 -1.46 15.08
N ILE A 147 22.85 -2.21 16.18
CA ILE A 147 24.08 -2.70 16.83
C ILE A 147 24.78 -3.67 15.88
N ASP A 148 24.04 -4.69 15.41
CA ASP A 148 24.56 -5.77 14.59
C ASP A 148 24.99 -5.28 13.20
N TYR A 149 24.24 -4.35 12.60
CA TYR A 149 24.49 -3.90 11.23
C TYR A 149 25.27 -2.59 11.08
N LEU A 150 25.30 -1.72 12.09
CA LEU A 150 26.00 -0.43 12.03
C LEU A 150 27.08 -0.27 13.10
N GLY A 151 27.35 -1.31 13.90
CA GLY A 151 28.41 -1.30 14.91
C GLY A 151 28.17 -0.32 16.06
N ALA A 152 26.91 0.08 16.29
CA ALA A 152 26.54 0.94 17.39
C ALA A 152 26.84 0.30 18.75
N GLU A 153 27.00 1.13 19.77
CA GLU A 153 27.23 0.63 21.13
C GLU A 153 26.03 -0.17 21.64
N ASP A 154 26.30 -1.32 22.24
CA ASP A 154 25.27 -2.12 22.89
C ASP A 154 24.95 -1.57 24.28
N ASN A 155 23.97 -0.66 24.33
CA ASN A 155 23.48 -0.06 25.57
C ASN A 155 21.94 -0.04 25.62
N HIS A 156 21.40 0.17 26.82
CA HIS A 156 19.95 0.17 27.07
C HIS A 156 19.20 1.17 26.16
N TYR A 157 19.76 2.37 25.99
CA TYR A 157 19.14 3.42 25.19
C TYR A 157 19.01 3.02 23.72
N ASN A 158 20.09 2.52 23.10
CA ASN A 158 20.11 2.09 21.71
C ASN A 158 19.09 0.97 21.46
N ARG A 159 19.07 -0.04 22.34
CA ARG A 159 18.09 -1.14 22.26
C ARG A 159 16.65 -0.66 22.31
N GLU A 160 16.31 0.21 23.26
CA GLU A 160 14.96 0.72 23.44
C GLU A 160 14.53 1.66 22.29
N VAL A 161 15.43 2.48 21.78
CA VAL A 161 15.17 3.37 20.65
C VAL A 161 14.87 2.58 19.38
N THR A 162 15.71 1.60 19.04
CA THR A 162 15.49 0.75 17.87
C THR A 162 14.17 -0.01 18.00
N LYS A 163 13.91 -0.59 19.17
CA LYS A 163 12.65 -1.29 19.48
C LYS A 163 11.44 -0.40 19.32
N LYS A 164 11.44 0.78 19.94
CA LYS A 164 10.32 1.72 19.88
C LYS A 164 10.05 2.20 18.46
N TRP A 165 11.11 2.44 17.68
CA TRP A 165 10.98 2.85 16.28
C TRP A 165 10.38 1.75 15.40
N MET A 166 10.87 0.52 15.53
CA MET A 166 10.32 -0.64 14.80
C MET A 166 8.90 -0.99 15.22
N MET A 167 8.58 -0.91 16.52
CA MET A 167 7.22 -1.09 17.01
C MET A 167 6.29 -0.01 16.44
N GLY A 168 6.74 1.24 16.34
CA GLY A 168 6.00 2.32 15.68
C GLY A 168 5.75 2.05 14.20
N ALA A 169 6.76 1.53 13.49
CA ALA A 169 6.66 1.16 12.08
C ALA A 169 5.60 0.07 11.85
N VAL A 170 5.60 -0.98 12.68
CA VAL A 170 4.61 -2.06 12.62
C VAL A 170 3.23 -1.58 13.08
N ALA A 171 3.14 -0.85 14.19
CA ALA A 171 1.87 -0.34 14.72
C ALA A 171 1.15 0.55 13.71
N ARG A 172 1.87 1.37 12.95
CA ARG A 172 1.29 2.22 11.89
C ARG A 172 0.71 1.43 10.72
N ILE A 173 1.16 0.19 10.48
CA ILE A 173 0.59 -0.70 9.47
C ILE A 173 -0.68 -1.39 10.00
N TYR A 174 -0.65 -1.85 11.25
CA TYR A 174 -1.78 -2.57 11.85
C TYR A 174 -2.91 -1.63 12.32
N GLN A 175 -2.56 -0.43 12.77
CA GLN A 175 -3.47 0.63 13.19
C GLN A 175 -3.11 1.95 12.46
N PRO A 176 -3.51 2.08 11.17
CA PRO A 176 -3.23 3.28 10.39
C PRO A 176 -3.71 4.56 11.08
N GLY A 177 -2.82 5.55 11.15
CA GLY A 177 -3.06 6.81 11.85
C GLY A 177 -2.92 6.76 13.37
N ILE A 178 -2.40 5.66 13.94
CA ILE A 178 -1.96 5.68 15.34
C ILE A 178 -0.93 6.79 15.56
N LYS A 179 -1.04 7.45 16.72
CA LYS A 179 -0.10 8.50 17.10
C LYS A 179 1.29 7.90 17.30
N TYR A 180 2.23 8.37 16.51
CA TYR A 180 3.65 8.10 16.65
C TYR A 180 4.43 9.34 16.19
N ASP A 181 4.97 10.11 17.12
CA ASP A 181 5.62 11.41 16.85
C ASP A 181 7.14 11.35 16.95
N SER A 182 7.73 10.14 16.92
CA SER A 182 9.16 9.93 17.05
C SER A 182 9.82 9.49 15.74
N MET A 183 11.09 9.83 15.59
CA MET A 183 11.95 9.53 14.45
C MET A 183 13.33 9.18 14.99
N ILE A 184 13.92 8.10 14.50
CA ILE A 184 15.31 7.76 14.81
C ILE A 184 16.24 8.59 13.92
N ILE A 185 17.37 9.05 14.45
CA ILE A 185 18.41 9.74 13.69
C ILE A 185 19.69 8.93 13.83
N LEU A 186 20.07 8.24 12.76
CA LEU A 186 21.34 7.53 12.64
C LEU A 186 22.43 8.54 12.28
N TYR A 187 23.40 8.72 13.18
CA TYR A 187 24.51 9.64 12.96
C TYR A 187 25.84 8.97 13.28
N GLY A 188 26.86 9.27 12.48
CA GLY A 188 28.18 8.65 12.64
C GLY A 188 29.02 8.74 11.37
N GLY A 189 30.05 7.91 11.25
CA GLY A 189 31.01 7.96 10.15
C GLY A 189 30.36 7.90 8.75
N GLN A 190 30.98 8.58 7.79
CA GLN A 190 30.59 8.44 6.39
C GLN A 190 30.91 7.02 5.90
N GLY A 191 30.00 6.41 5.14
CA GLY A 191 30.22 5.09 4.54
C GLY A 191 29.91 3.89 5.44
N VAL A 192 29.38 4.12 6.64
CA VAL A 192 29.00 3.07 7.62
C VAL A 192 27.77 2.25 7.20
N GLY A 193 27.09 2.65 6.12
CA GLY A 193 25.97 1.91 5.54
C GLY A 193 24.60 2.26 6.13
N LYS A 194 24.46 3.42 6.82
CA LYS A 194 23.19 3.95 7.36
C LYS A 194 22.02 3.83 6.37
N SER A 195 22.12 4.50 5.23
CA SER A 195 21.10 4.49 4.18
C SER A 195 20.89 3.09 3.59
N THR A 196 21.95 2.28 3.48
CA THR A 196 21.85 0.90 3.03
C THR A 196 21.05 0.02 3.99
N ALA A 197 21.26 0.17 5.30
CA ALA A 197 20.53 -0.60 6.31
C ALA A 197 19.04 -0.27 6.29
N VAL A 198 18.68 1.01 6.27
CA VAL A 198 17.26 1.43 6.22
C VAL A 198 16.60 1.15 4.87
N SER A 199 17.36 1.22 3.77
CA SER A 199 16.88 0.83 2.43
C SER A 199 16.56 -0.67 2.37
N LYS A 200 17.45 -1.53 2.89
CA LYS A 200 17.20 -2.97 2.98
C LYS A 200 16.01 -3.30 3.88
N LEU A 201 15.85 -2.57 4.98
CA LEU A 201 14.73 -2.76 5.90
C LEU A 201 13.39 -2.36 5.29
N GLY A 202 13.33 -1.23 4.58
CA GLY A 202 12.11 -0.76 3.90
C GLY A 202 11.80 -1.53 2.62
N GLY A 203 12.81 -2.12 1.97
CA GLY A 203 12.67 -2.90 0.75
C GLY A 203 11.99 -2.09 -0.36
N HIS A 204 10.94 -2.66 -0.95
CA HIS A 204 10.13 -1.98 -1.98
C HIS A 204 9.39 -0.73 -1.47
N TRP A 205 9.21 -0.58 -0.15
CA TRP A 205 8.49 0.53 0.48
C TRP A 205 9.44 1.56 1.12
N TYR A 206 10.74 1.50 0.81
CA TYR A 206 11.70 2.51 1.22
C TYR A 206 11.58 3.77 0.34
N ASN A 207 11.67 4.95 0.96
CA ASN A 207 11.58 6.22 0.25
C ASN A 207 12.59 7.26 0.79
N GLN A 208 13.44 7.79 -0.10
CA GLN A 208 14.42 8.86 0.18
C GLN A 208 14.16 10.17 -0.58
N SER A 209 13.00 10.26 -1.25
CA SER A 209 12.64 11.37 -2.15
C SER A 209 12.05 12.60 -1.43
N ILE A 210 11.92 12.53 -0.10
CA ILE A 210 11.38 13.58 0.74
C ILE A 210 12.45 14.64 0.98
N LYS A 211 12.35 15.76 0.24
CA LYS A 211 13.32 16.87 0.30
C LYS A 211 12.75 18.16 0.93
N THR A 212 11.47 18.15 1.32
CA THR A 212 10.75 19.25 1.96
C THR A 212 9.58 18.70 2.78
N PHE A 213 9.14 19.43 3.82
CA PHE A 213 7.96 19.10 4.62
C PHE A 213 6.72 19.95 4.25
N LYS A 214 6.83 20.75 3.18
CA LYS A 214 5.76 21.65 2.73
C LYS A 214 5.16 21.21 1.39
N GLY A 215 3.87 21.51 1.24
CA GLY A 215 3.12 21.39 0.00
C GLY A 215 2.57 19.99 -0.25
N ASP A 216 1.45 19.89 -0.98
CA ASP A 216 0.69 18.65 -1.12
C ASP A 216 1.48 17.52 -1.82
N GLU A 217 2.48 17.87 -2.62
CA GLU A 217 3.35 16.91 -3.31
C GLU A 217 4.11 15.99 -2.35
N VAL A 218 4.44 16.45 -1.12
CA VAL A 218 5.11 15.56 -0.16
C VAL A 218 4.20 14.43 0.29
N TYR A 219 2.89 14.70 0.46
CA TYR A 219 1.93 13.68 0.87
C TYR A 219 1.71 12.63 -0.22
N LYS A 220 1.74 13.04 -1.49
CA LYS A 220 1.72 12.11 -2.63
C LYS A 220 2.94 11.19 -2.62
N LYS A 221 4.13 11.73 -2.30
CA LYS A 221 5.35 10.92 -2.18
C LYS A 221 5.31 9.95 -1.00
N LEU A 222 4.60 10.26 0.08
CA LEU A 222 4.44 9.34 1.21
C LEU A 222 3.55 8.14 0.89
N GLN A 223 2.66 8.26 -0.08
CA GLN A 223 1.81 7.16 -0.50
C GLN A 223 2.67 5.97 -0.95
N GLY A 224 2.36 4.77 -0.43
CA GLY A 224 3.15 3.58 -0.74
C GLY A 224 4.53 3.52 -0.07
N SER A 225 4.86 4.45 0.84
CA SER A 225 6.14 4.47 1.56
C SER A 225 5.97 4.03 3.02
N TRP A 226 6.80 3.10 3.49
CA TRP A 226 6.81 2.62 4.87
C TRP A 226 7.95 3.22 5.68
N ILE A 227 9.17 3.14 5.16
CA ILE A 227 10.37 3.71 5.78
C ILE A 227 10.81 4.90 4.96
N CYS A 228 10.64 6.11 5.51
CA CYS A 228 10.98 7.36 4.85
C CYS A 228 12.28 7.92 5.41
N GLU A 229 13.34 7.90 4.61
CA GLU A 229 14.64 8.46 4.97
C GLU A 229 14.73 9.95 4.61
N ILE A 230 15.20 10.74 5.58
CA ILE A 230 15.59 12.12 5.40
C ILE A 230 17.12 12.20 5.39
N GLU A 231 17.67 11.99 4.20
CA GLU A 231 19.10 11.96 3.93
C GLU A 231 19.78 13.32 4.21
N GLU A 232 20.89 13.26 4.94
CA GLU A 232 21.66 14.39 5.48
C GLU A 232 20.82 15.42 6.23
N LEU A 233 19.63 15.01 6.69
CA LEU A 233 18.62 15.89 7.28
C LEU A 233 18.35 17.14 6.41
N SER A 234 18.52 17.01 5.08
CA SER A 234 18.46 18.12 4.12
C SER A 234 17.10 18.83 4.12
N ALA A 235 16.01 18.09 4.36
CA ALA A 235 14.67 18.67 4.51
C ALA A 235 14.52 19.50 5.81
N PHE A 236 15.26 19.17 6.87
CA PHE A 236 15.25 19.92 8.13
C PHE A 236 15.92 21.27 7.97
N GLN A 237 17.00 21.33 7.18
CA GLN A 237 17.70 22.58 6.91
C GLN A 237 16.79 23.62 6.23
N LYS A 238 15.84 23.16 5.39
CA LYS A 238 14.93 24.01 4.62
C LYS A 238 13.58 24.33 5.29
N SER A 239 13.29 23.70 6.43
CA SER A 239 11.98 23.78 7.09
C SER A 239 12.10 24.42 8.49
N THR A 240 11.00 25.00 8.99
CA THR A 240 10.96 25.46 10.39
C THR A 240 10.79 24.27 11.33
N ILE A 241 11.05 24.47 12.62
CA ILE A 241 10.90 23.41 13.63
C ILE A 241 9.44 22.99 13.76
N GLU A 242 8.51 23.93 13.64
CA GLU A 242 7.07 23.68 13.65
C GLU A 242 6.64 22.81 12.47
N ASP A 243 7.15 23.09 11.27
CA ASP A 243 6.89 22.28 10.07
C ASP A 243 7.35 20.84 10.29
N ILE A 244 8.57 20.65 10.80
CA ILE A 244 9.14 19.32 11.05
C ILE A 244 8.32 18.59 12.12
N LYS A 245 8.05 19.24 13.26
CA LYS A 245 7.29 18.67 14.37
C LYS A 245 5.89 18.27 13.90
N GLY A 246 5.20 19.15 13.15
CA GLY A 246 3.89 18.89 12.57
C GLY A 246 3.91 17.73 11.58
N PHE A 247 4.88 17.73 10.67
CA PHE A 247 5.02 16.71 9.65
C PHE A 247 5.30 15.34 10.25
N ILE A 248 6.22 15.18 11.21
CA ILE A 248 6.50 13.87 11.85
C ILE A 248 5.30 13.40 12.70
N SER A 249 4.65 14.35 13.39
CA SER A 249 3.56 14.07 14.34
C SER A 249 2.22 13.76 13.69
N ALA A 250 2.04 14.03 12.40
CA ALA A 250 0.75 13.88 11.73
C ALA A 250 0.27 12.42 11.75
N ILE A 251 -1.04 12.26 11.96
CA ILE A 251 -1.74 10.97 12.00
C ILE A 251 -2.55 10.71 10.72
N VAL A 252 -2.84 11.75 9.96
CA VAL A 252 -3.60 11.69 8.70
C VAL A 252 -2.96 12.67 7.74
N ASP A 253 -2.73 12.21 6.52
CA ASP A 253 -2.31 12.98 5.37
C ASP A 253 -3.57 13.34 4.55
N ILE A 254 -3.71 14.60 4.15
CA ILE A 254 -4.87 15.08 3.40
C ILE A 254 -4.37 15.66 2.08
N TYR A 255 -4.72 15.02 0.97
CA TYR A 255 -4.32 15.47 -0.36
C TYR A 255 -5.29 14.95 -1.42
N ARG A 256 -5.20 15.53 -2.63
CA ARG A 256 -5.89 15.03 -3.82
C ARG A 256 -4.90 14.22 -4.64
N ALA A 257 -5.22 12.94 -4.90
CA ALA A 257 -4.44 12.12 -5.83
C ALA A 257 -4.41 12.78 -7.22
N SER A 258 -3.35 12.55 -8.02
CA SER A 258 -3.14 13.23 -9.31
C SER A 258 -4.31 13.07 -10.30
N TYR A 259 -5.08 11.99 -10.19
CA TYR A 259 -6.30 11.72 -10.98
C TYR A 259 -7.57 11.67 -10.11
N GLY A 260 -7.46 11.96 -8.82
CA GLY A 260 -8.57 11.98 -7.89
C GLY A 260 -9.47 13.20 -8.10
N LYS A 261 -10.78 12.99 -8.17
CA LYS A 261 -11.76 14.08 -8.22
C LYS A 261 -11.97 14.75 -6.87
N ARG A 262 -11.61 14.07 -5.77
CA ARG A 262 -11.87 14.50 -4.39
C ARG A 262 -10.59 14.46 -3.57
N THR A 263 -10.51 15.38 -2.62
CA THR A 263 -9.50 15.31 -1.56
C THR A 263 -9.83 14.13 -0.65
N GLU A 264 -8.82 13.34 -0.33
CA GLU A 264 -8.95 12.15 0.50
C GLU A 264 -8.17 12.30 1.81
N ARG A 265 -8.60 11.55 2.82
CA ARG A 265 -7.88 11.41 4.10
C ARG A 265 -7.16 10.07 4.09
N HIS A 266 -5.85 10.11 4.29
CA HIS A 266 -4.97 8.95 4.28
C HIS A 266 -4.38 8.79 5.69
N PRO A 267 -4.90 7.88 6.53
CA PRO A 267 -4.30 7.59 7.82
C PRO A 267 -2.84 7.18 7.63
N ARG A 268 -1.95 7.77 8.42
CA ARG A 268 -0.51 7.62 8.19
C ARG A 268 -0.02 6.23 8.57
N GLN A 269 0.74 5.62 7.66
CA GLN A 269 1.27 4.27 7.80
C GLN A 269 2.81 4.19 7.74
N CYS A 270 3.50 5.31 7.49
CA CYS A 270 4.97 5.38 7.37
C CYS A 270 5.67 5.80 8.66
N VAL A 271 6.96 5.54 8.81
CA VAL A 271 7.84 6.12 9.84
C VAL A 271 9.02 6.82 9.20
N PHE A 272 9.65 7.72 9.95
CA PHE A 272 10.78 8.51 9.48
C PHE A 272 12.08 8.04 10.11
N VAL A 273 13.16 8.11 9.34
CA VAL A 273 14.54 7.94 9.80
C VAL A 273 15.41 9.05 9.22
N GLY A 274 16.26 9.63 10.06
CA GLY A 274 17.25 10.61 9.64
C GLY A 274 18.59 9.92 9.52
N THR A 275 19.35 10.27 8.50
CA THR A 275 20.74 9.84 8.37
C THR A 275 21.59 11.09 8.20
N THR A 276 22.71 11.17 8.90
CA THR A 276 23.66 12.28 8.72
C THR A 276 25.05 11.88 9.22
N ASN A 277 26.07 12.57 8.75
CA ASN A 277 27.42 12.46 9.31
C ASN A 277 27.75 13.59 10.30
N ASN A 278 26.86 14.58 10.44
CA ASN A 278 27.05 15.68 11.37
C ASN A 278 26.57 15.31 12.77
N TYR A 279 27.34 15.66 13.80
CA TYR A 279 26.97 15.50 15.21
C TYR A 279 25.99 16.60 15.68
N GLU A 280 26.07 17.80 15.08
CA GLU A 280 25.22 18.94 15.37
C GLU A 280 24.11 19.06 14.32
N PHE A 281 23.05 18.27 14.47
CA PHE A 281 21.97 18.19 13.47
C PHE A 281 20.62 18.75 13.92
N LEU A 282 20.42 18.99 15.22
CA LEU A 282 19.19 19.58 15.74
C LEU A 282 19.35 21.09 15.87
N LYS A 283 18.45 21.84 15.20
CA LYS A 283 18.42 23.31 15.24
C LYS A 283 17.98 23.91 16.59
N ASP A 284 17.39 23.11 17.47
CA ASP A 284 16.83 23.54 18.76
C ASP A 284 17.31 22.60 19.86
N GLN A 285 17.80 23.14 20.97
CA GLN A 285 18.30 22.39 22.12
C GLN A 285 17.17 22.03 23.12
N THR A 286 15.96 22.55 22.95
CA THR A 286 14.85 22.35 23.89
C THR A 286 13.73 21.45 23.32
N GLY A 287 13.28 20.47 24.11
CA GLY A 287 12.05 19.72 23.82
C GLY A 287 12.10 18.68 22.69
N ASN A 288 13.24 18.03 22.47
CA ASN A 288 13.44 17.04 21.40
C ASN A 288 13.01 15.59 21.76
N ARG A 289 11.80 15.41 22.30
CA ARG A 289 11.24 14.05 22.52
C ARG A 289 10.96 13.25 21.24
N ARG A 290 11.03 13.93 20.08
CA ARG A 290 10.66 13.39 18.76
C ARG A 290 11.85 12.83 18.00
N PHE A 291 13.06 13.16 18.41
CA PHE A 291 14.27 12.68 17.76
C PHE A 291 14.98 11.75 18.72
N PHE A 292 15.29 10.56 18.26
CA PHE A 292 16.11 9.60 18.99
C PHE A 292 17.47 9.53 18.28
N PRO A 293 18.44 10.36 18.70
CA PRO A 293 19.83 10.24 18.24
C PRO A 293 20.30 8.81 18.46
N TYR A 294 20.97 8.23 17.47
CA TYR A 294 21.50 6.88 17.52
C TYR A 294 22.87 6.89 16.86
N TYR A 295 23.92 6.70 17.66
CA TYR A 295 25.30 6.77 17.21
C TYR A 295 25.72 5.46 16.52
N ASP A 296 26.19 5.56 15.29
CA ASP A 296 26.91 4.52 14.57
C ASP A 296 28.41 4.85 14.47
N ARG A 297 29.27 3.81 14.47
CA ARG A 297 30.73 3.98 14.44
C ARG A 297 31.23 4.29 13.05
#